data_AF-A0A3B6HPC0-F1
#
_entry.id   AF-A0A3B6HPC0-F1
#
_cell.length_a   1.000
_cell.length_b   1.000
_cell.length_c   1.000
_cell.angle_alpha   90.00
_cell.angle_beta   90.00
_cell.angle_gamma   90.00
#
_symmetry.space_group_name_H-M   'P 1'
#
loop_
_entity.id
_entity.type
_entity.pdbx_description
1 polymer ?
#
loop_
_entity_poly.entity_id
_entity_poly.type
_entity_poly.pdbx_seq_one_letter_code
_entity_poly.pdbx_strand_id
1 'polypeptide(L)'
;MTTSSPRTAWVAHKDGKLIGTQSLKTYLGDDQLKEFINYTLHYIADLDIPIKRGTFIEFRSGMINVSPIGRNCSQEERDDFEKYDKVHNVQPTMVSVLREKFAHLNLTFSIGGQISFDVFPQGWDKTYCLRYLNEFKEIHFFGDKTYKLPAPTTRCSSADLSSCQSDHQTIVQNKFVFSTPPRMLTLLE
;
A
#
# COMPACT_ATOMS: atom_id res chain seq x y z
N MET A 1 22.13 -9.41 5.16
CA MET A 1 20.92 -9.41 4.31
C MET A 1 19.70 -9.37 5.20
N THR A 2 18.95 -8.27 5.16
CA THR A 2 17.69 -8.05 5.89
C THR A 2 16.52 -8.47 5.02
N THR A 3 15.85 -9.56 5.35
CA THR A 3 14.62 -9.98 4.65
C THR A 3 13.44 -9.18 5.20
N SER A 4 13.15 -8.01 4.63
CA SER A 4 11.82 -7.41 4.78
C SER A 4 10.91 -7.98 3.70
N SER A 5 10.28 -9.13 3.96
CA SER A 5 9.14 -9.55 3.16
C SER A 5 7.98 -8.60 3.49
N PRO A 6 7.44 -7.84 2.52
CA PRO A 6 6.35 -6.87 2.77
C PRO A 6 5.04 -7.53 3.25
N ARG A 7 4.98 -8.87 3.30
CA ARG A 7 3.72 -9.60 3.40
C ARG A 7 3.37 -10.12 4.78
N THR A 8 4.32 -10.23 5.71
CA THR A 8 4.03 -10.78 7.04
C THR A 8 5.00 -10.19 8.07
N ALA A 9 4.58 -9.11 8.72
CA ALA A 9 5.25 -8.47 9.86
C ALA A 9 6.46 -7.55 9.53
N TRP A 10 6.51 -6.39 10.20
CA TRP A 10 7.68 -5.52 10.23
C TRP A 10 8.73 -6.12 11.16
N VAL A 11 9.43 -7.10 10.63
CA VAL A 11 10.45 -7.87 11.35
C VAL A 11 11.80 -7.53 10.74
N ALA A 12 12.71 -7.08 11.59
CA ALA A 12 14.09 -6.82 11.21
C ALA A 12 14.97 -7.91 11.80
N HIS A 13 15.74 -8.59 10.94
CA HIS A 13 16.77 -9.53 11.36
C HIS A 13 18.15 -9.01 10.97
N LYS A 14 19.13 -9.16 11.87
CA LYS A 14 20.55 -8.92 11.61
C LYS A 14 21.34 -10.13 12.09
N ASP A 15 22.15 -10.70 11.21
CA ASP A 15 22.97 -11.90 11.46
C ASP A 15 22.15 -13.07 12.02
N GLY A 16 20.98 -13.30 11.43
CA GLY A 16 20.03 -14.35 11.85
C GLY A 16 19.26 -14.03 13.14
N LYS A 17 19.62 -12.96 13.87
CA LYS A 17 18.96 -12.56 15.12
C LYS A 17 17.88 -11.52 14.87
N LEU A 18 16.77 -11.66 15.59
CA LEU A 18 15.68 -10.68 15.60
C LEU A 18 16.14 -9.40 16.29
N ILE A 19 16.07 -8.26 15.60
CA ILE A 19 16.49 -6.94 16.11
C ILE A 19 15.35 -5.93 16.21
N GLY A 20 14.17 -6.26 15.70
CA GLY A 20 12.98 -5.42 15.88
C GLY A 20 11.73 -6.07 15.32
N THR A 21 10.65 -6.01 16.08
CA THR A 21 9.30 -6.38 15.65
C THR A 21 8.38 -5.23 15.93
N GLN A 22 7.64 -4.78 14.93
CA GLN A 22 6.53 -3.84 15.13
C GLN A 22 5.25 -4.43 14.57
N SER A 23 4.17 -4.25 15.32
CA SER A 23 2.85 -4.69 14.90
C SER A 23 1.87 -3.52 14.90
N LEU A 24 0.94 -3.52 13.96
CA LEU A 24 -0.11 -2.53 13.85
C LEU A 24 -0.94 -2.44 15.15
N LYS A 25 -1.19 -3.60 15.77
CA LYS A 25 -1.89 -3.69 17.05
C LYS A 25 -1.15 -2.95 18.16
N THR A 26 0.16 -3.10 18.25
CA THR A 26 0.96 -2.38 19.25
C THR A 26 1.00 -0.87 18.98
N TYR A 27 0.94 -0.47 17.71
CA TYR A 27 1.00 0.93 17.31
C TYR A 27 -0.32 1.69 17.53
N LEU A 28 -1.46 1.12 17.10
CA LEU A 28 -2.79 1.76 17.21
C LEU A 28 -3.51 1.43 18.53
N GLY A 29 -3.29 0.25 19.09
CA GLY A 29 -4.09 -0.27 20.19
C GLY A 29 -5.45 -0.83 19.75
N ASP A 30 -6.06 -1.62 20.63
CA ASP A 30 -7.27 -2.39 20.30
C ASP A 30 -8.51 -1.51 20.09
N ASP A 31 -8.63 -0.36 20.77
CA ASP A 31 -9.80 0.51 20.64
C ASP A 31 -9.87 1.21 19.28
N GLN A 32 -8.77 1.78 18.81
CA GLN A 32 -8.69 2.41 17.49
C GLN A 32 -8.85 1.37 16.37
N LEU A 33 -8.27 0.18 16.55
CA LEU A 33 -8.45 -0.93 15.62
C LEU A 33 -9.91 -1.37 15.52
N LYS A 34 -10.58 -1.55 16.67
CA LYS A 34 -11.99 -1.92 16.74
C LYS A 34 -12.86 -0.85 16.07
N GLU A 35 -12.62 0.43 16.32
CA GLU A 35 -13.34 1.52 15.64
C GLU A 35 -13.16 1.45 14.12
N PHE A 36 -11.91 1.32 13.66
CA PHE A 36 -11.59 1.21 12.23
C PHE A 36 -12.27 0.01 11.57
N ILE A 37 -12.17 -1.16 12.19
CA ILE A 37 -12.74 -2.42 11.68
C ILE A 37 -14.25 -2.33 11.63
N ASN A 38 -14.91 -1.87 12.71
CA ASN A 38 -16.38 -1.78 12.75
C ASN A 38 -16.91 -0.85 11.65
N TYR A 39 -16.33 0.34 11.52
CA TYR A 39 -16.75 1.28 10.48
C TYR A 39 -16.53 0.71 9.08
N THR A 40 -15.38 0.07 8.85
CA THR A 40 -15.06 -0.54 7.55
C THR A 40 -16.03 -1.68 7.22
N LEU A 41 -16.38 -2.53 8.19
CA LEU A 41 -17.34 -3.61 7.98
C LEU A 41 -18.75 -3.08 7.70
N HIS A 42 -19.20 -2.04 8.41
CA HIS A 42 -20.48 -1.39 8.10
C HIS A 42 -20.50 -0.80 6.70
N TYR A 43 -19.45 -0.06 6.32
CA TYR A 43 -19.33 0.50 4.98
C TYR A 43 -19.40 -0.60 3.90
N ILE A 44 -18.67 -1.71 4.09
CA ILE A 44 -18.70 -2.85 3.16
C ILE A 44 -20.07 -3.53 3.13
N ALA A 45 -20.75 -3.65 4.26
CA ALA A 45 -22.09 -4.23 4.32
C ALA A 45 -23.07 -3.45 3.42
N ASP A 46 -22.99 -2.12 3.45
CA ASP A 46 -23.88 -1.21 2.72
C ASP A 46 -23.46 -0.97 1.25
N LEU A 47 -22.27 -1.40 0.83
CA LEU A 47 -21.83 -1.27 -0.57
C LEU A 47 -22.74 -2.04 -1.52
N ASP A 48 -23.28 -1.36 -2.53
CA ASP A 48 -23.98 -2.02 -3.63
C ASP A 48 -22.99 -2.36 -4.75
N ILE A 49 -22.51 -3.60 -4.75
CA ILE A 49 -21.61 -4.15 -5.76
C ILE A 49 -22.10 -5.52 -6.22
N PRO A 50 -21.85 -5.93 -7.49
CA PRO A 50 -22.45 -7.14 -8.05
C PRO A 50 -22.14 -8.42 -7.27
N ILE A 51 -20.94 -8.51 -6.70
CA ILE A 51 -20.43 -9.70 -6.05
C ILE A 51 -19.75 -9.33 -4.73
N LYS A 52 -20.12 -10.04 -3.66
CA LYS A 52 -19.40 -10.10 -2.39
C LYS A 52 -19.06 -11.55 -2.05
N ARG A 53 -17.89 -11.78 -1.47
CA ARG A 53 -17.39 -13.08 -1.03
C ARG A 53 -17.05 -13.02 0.46
N GLY A 54 -15.80 -13.28 0.82
CA GLY A 54 -15.34 -13.28 2.20
C GLY A 54 -13.89 -12.80 2.30
N THR A 55 -13.40 -12.63 3.53
CA THR A 55 -12.09 -12.01 3.81
C THR A 55 -12.05 -10.56 3.28
N PHE A 56 -13.00 -9.75 3.74
CA PHE A 56 -13.11 -8.33 3.42
C PHE A 56 -12.05 -7.48 4.12
N ILE A 57 -11.67 -7.90 5.32
CA ILE A 57 -10.60 -7.31 6.13
C ILE A 57 -9.65 -8.45 6.48
N GLU A 58 -8.41 -8.35 6.02
CA GLU A 58 -7.33 -9.24 6.41
C GLU A 58 -6.34 -8.49 7.29
N PHE A 59 -6.28 -8.86 8.57
CA PHE A 59 -5.30 -8.32 9.48
C PHE A 59 -3.94 -8.99 9.25
N ARG A 60 -2.92 -8.18 8.97
CA ARG A 60 -1.52 -8.62 8.91
C ARG A 60 -0.76 -7.91 10.01
N SER A 61 0.41 -8.44 10.38
CA SER A 61 1.17 -7.87 11.49
C SER A 61 1.51 -6.38 11.27
N GLY A 62 1.77 -5.94 10.03
CA GLY A 62 2.15 -4.56 9.74
C GLY A 62 1.10 -3.66 9.11
N MET A 63 -0.07 -4.20 8.75
CA MET A 63 -1.08 -3.51 7.93
C MET A 63 -2.41 -4.25 7.98
N ILE A 64 -3.47 -3.57 7.57
CA ILE A 64 -4.75 -4.20 7.25
C ILE A 64 -4.93 -4.14 5.74
N ASN A 65 -5.23 -5.26 5.12
CA ASN A 65 -5.69 -5.27 3.73
C ASN A 65 -7.22 -5.27 3.72
N VAL A 66 -7.81 -4.33 2.98
CA VAL A 66 -9.26 -4.18 2.83
C VAL A 66 -9.65 -4.47 1.39
N SER A 67 -10.64 -5.34 1.18
CA SER A 67 -11.16 -5.72 -0.13
C SER A 67 -12.68 -5.61 -0.15
N PRO A 68 -13.27 -4.71 -0.98
CA PRO A 68 -14.73 -4.55 -1.05
C PRO A 68 -15.46 -5.83 -1.52
N ILE A 69 -14.94 -6.50 -2.55
CA ILE A 69 -15.45 -7.79 -3.02
C ILE A 69 -15.12 -8.96 -2.07
N GLY A 70 -14.04 -8.85 -1.30
CA GLY A 70 -13.50 -9.90 -0.45
C GLY A 70 -12.48 -10.78 -1.17
N ARG A 71 -11.39 -11.13 -0.49
CA ARG A 71 -10.24 -11.83 -1.09
C ARG A 71 -10.50 -13.29 -1.50
N ASN A 72 -11.57 -13.89 -0.98
CA ASN A 72 -11.96 -15.26 -1.33
C ASN A 72 -12.68 -15.35 -2.69
N CYS A 73 -12.61 -14.31 -3.53
CA CYS A 73 -13.11 -14.33 -4.91
C CYS A 73 -12.19 -15.12 -5.86
N SER A 74 -12.78 -15.65 -6.94
CA SER A 74 -12.07 -16.32 -8.03
C SER A 74 -11.24 -15.33 -8.86
N GLN A 75 -10.37 -15.82 -9.76
CA GLN A 75 -9.63 -14.92 -10.65
C GLN A 75 -10.55 -14.17 -11.63
N GLU A 76 -11.56 -14.85 -12.16
CA GLU A 76 -12.58 -14.23 -13.03
C GLU A 76 -13.31 -13.10 -12.30
N GLU A 77 -13.72 -13.34 -11.05
CA GLU A 77 -14.37 -12.33 -10.21
C GLU A 77 -13.43 -11.15 -9.89
N ARG A 78 -12.12 -11.38 -9.78
CA ARG A 78 -11.11 -10.31 -9.61
C ARG A 78 -11.04 -9.43 -10.85
N ASP A 79 -10.97 -10.05 -12.02
CA ASP A 79 -10.87 -9.35 -13.30
C ASP A 79 -12.13 -8.53 -13.57
N ASP A 80 -13.31 -9.07 -13.23
CA ASP A 80 -14.58 -8.37 -13.37
C ASP A 80 -14.77 -7.25 -12.34
N PHE A 81 -14.34 -7.46 -11.09
CA PHE A 81 -14.32 -6.40 -10.10
C PHE A 81 -13.37 -5.27 -10.51
N GLU A 82 -12.19 -5.58 -11.08
CA GLU A 82 -11.26 -4.55 -11.55
C GLU A 82 -11.88 -3.68 -12.65
N LYS A 83 -12.59 -4.29 -13.62
CA LYS A 83 -13.32 -3.56 -14.67
C LYS A 83 -14.44 -2.72 -14.05
N TYR A 84 -15.20 -3.29 -13.12
CA TYR A 84 -16.29 -2.59 -12.44
C TYR A 84 -15.77 -1.39 -11.64
N ASP A 85 -14.69 -1.57 -10.88
CA ASP A 85 -14.05 -0.54 -10.06
C ASP A 85 -13.48 0.61 -10.89
N LYS A 86 -12.91 0.33 -12.08
CA LYS A 86 -12.45 1.38 -13.01
C LYS A 86 -13.57 2.31 -13.48
N VAL A 87 -14.80 1.82 -13.56
CA VAL A 87 -15.98 2.60 -13.98
C VAL A 87 -16.65 3.28 -12.80
N HIS A 88 -16.79 2.57 -11.68
CA HIS A 88 -17.59 3.01 -10.53
C HIS A 88 -16.76 3.61 -9.38
N ASN A 89 -15.43 3.53 -9.46
CA ASN A 89 -14.48 4.03 -8.47
C ASN A 89 -14.78 3.55 -7.04
N VAL A 90 -15.08 2.26 -6.86
CA VAL A 90 -15.43 1.67 -5.55
C VAL A 90 -14.27 1.83 -4.55
N GLN A 91 -13.06 1.36 -4.91
CA GLN A 91 -11.88 1.44 -4.05
C GLN A 91 -11.44 2.89 -3.81
N PRO A 92 -11.29 3.77 -4.83
CA PRO A 92 -10.96 5.17 -4.60
C PRO A 92 -11.96 5.90 -3.69
N THR A 93 -13.26 5.69 -3.90
CA THR A 93 -14.32 6.31 -3.09
C THR A 93 -14.24 5.84 -1.64
N MET A 94 -14.14 4.52 -1.43
CA MET A 94 -13.99 3.94 -0.10
C MET A 94 -12.74 4.45 0.62
N VAL A 95 -11.60 4.53 -0.08
CA VAL A 95 -10.35 5.08 0.48
C VAL A 95 -10.52 6.55 0.87
N SER A 96 -11.21 7.35 0.06
CA SER A 96 -11.48 8.76 0.37
C SER A 96 -12.28 8.90 1.67
N VAL A 97 -13.37 8.14 1.80
CA VAL A 97 -14.24 8.15 2.98
C VAL A 97 -13.47 7.72 4.24
N LEU A 98 -12.73 6.60 4.15
CA LEU A 98 -11.94 6.10 5.28
C LEU A 98 -10.83 7.07 5.68
N ARG A 99 -10.16 7.69 4.71
CA ARG A 99 -9.10 8.68 4.97
C ARG A 99 -9.63 9.89 5.72
N GLU A 100 -10.80 10.39 5.34
CA GLU A 100 -11.44 11.50 6.03
C GLU A 100 -11.88 11.10 7.45
N LYS A 101 -12.59 9.96 7.58
CA LYS A 101 -13.09 9.47 8.87
C LYS A 101 -11.98 9.20 9.89
N PHE A 102 -10.84 8.69 9.43
CA PHE A 102 -9.72 8.26 10.27
C PHE A 102 -8.48 9.16 10.12
N ALA A 103 -8.66 10.42 9.71
CA ALA A 103 -7.55 11.37 9.58
C ALA A 103 -6.72 11.51 10.86
N HIS A 104 -7.35 11.40 12.03
CA HIS A 104 -6.72 11.46 13.34
C HIS A 104 -5.79 10.28 13.67
N LEU A 105 -5.92 9.14 12.95
CA LEU A 105 -5.05 7.97 13.13
C LEU A 105 -3.77 8.02 12.29
N ASN A 106 -3.65 9.02 11.42
CA ASN A 106 -2.49 9.25 10.58
C ASN A 106 -2.06 8.00 9.77
N LEU A 107 -3.06 7.38 9.12
CA LEU A 107 -2.89 6.17 8.32
C LEU A 107 -2.63 6.51 6.84
N THR A 108 -1.84 5.67 6.20
CA THR A 108 -1.63 5.61 4.75
C THR A 108 -2.54 4.55 4.16
N PHE A 109 -3.20 4.91 3.05
CA PHE A 109 -4.04 4.02 2.27
C PHE A 109 -3.42 3.88 0.89
N SER A 110 -3.12 2.65 0.48
CA SER A 110 -2.47 2.34 -0.80
C SER A 110 -3.32 1.37 -1.59
N ILE A 111 -3.99 1.86 -2.64
CA ILE A 111 -4.68 0.99 -3.59
C ILE A 111 -3.64 0.18 -4.36
N GLY A 112 -3.80 -1.14 -4.35
CA GLY A 112 -2.80 -2.06 -4.89
C GLY A 112 -3.42 -3.37 -5.37
N GLY A 113 -3.20 -3.67 -6.65
CA GLY A 113 -3.79 -4.85 -7.30
C GLY A 113 -5.24 -4.59 -7.72
N GLN A 114 -5.97 -5.68 -7.97
CA GLN A 114 -7.27 -5.64 -8.64
C GLN A 114 -8.45 -5.38 -7.69
N ILE A 115 -8.33 -5.77 -6.42
CA ILE A 115 -9.50 -5.94 -5.53
C ILE A 115 -9.36 -5.34 -4.14
N SER A 116 -8.20 -4.77 -3.80
CA SER A 116 -7.91 -4.38 -2.43
C SER A 116 -6.99 -3.17 -2.32
N PHE A 117 -6.98 -2.58 -1.13
CA PHE A 117 -6.01 -1.59 -0.72
C PHE A 117 -5.44 -1.93 0.66
N ASP A 118 -4.19 -1.54 0.88
CA ASP A 118 -3.50 -1.71 2.15
C ASP A 118 -3.64 -0.45 3.00
N VAL A 119 -3.79 -0.63 4.31
CA VAL A 119 -3.90 0.41 5.33
C VAL A 119 -2.83 0.19 6.39
N PHE A 120 -1.96 1.18 6.58
CA PHE A 120 -0.82 1.09 7.49
C PHE A 120 -0.43 2.47 8.03
N PRO A 121 0.29 2.58 9.15
CA PRO A 121 0.69 3.87 9.71
C PRO A 121 1.59 4.66 8.75
N GLN A 122 1.49 5.99 8.77
CA GLN A 122 2.38 6.82 7.98
C GLN A 122 3.86 6.55 8.32
N GLY A 123 4.71 6.47 7.30
CA GLY A 123 6.14 6.16 7.44
C GLY A 123 6.45 4.68 7.65
N TRP A 124 5.45 3.80 7.64
CA TRP A 124 5.62 2.34 7.52
C TRP A 124 5.66 1.94 6.05
N ASP A 125 6.46 2.66 5.26
CA ASP A 125 6.79 2.27 3.88
C ASP A 125 8.18 1.60 3.84
N LYS A 126 8.69 1.30 2.65
CA LYS A 126 9.98 0.59 2.50
C LYS A 126 11.15 1.34 3.16
N THR A 127 11.05 2.65 3.41
CA THR A 127 12.08 3.43 4.11
C THR A 127 12.16 3.10 5.60
N TYR A 128 11.13 2.45 6.17
CA TYR A 128 11.11 2.07 7.59
C TYR A 128 12.34 1.26 8.00
N CYS A 129 12.88 0.42 7.10
CA CYS A 129 14.05 -0.42 7.40
C CYS A 129 15.34 0.38 7.56
N LEU A 130 15.43 1.61 7.04
CA LEU A 130 16.64 2.45 7.08
C LEU A 130 17.05 2.78 8.52
N ARG A 131 16.11 2.80 9.47
CA ARG A 131 16.39 3.02 10.92
C ARG A 131 17.32 1.98 11.54
N TYR A 132 17.44 0.81 10.90
CA TYR A 132 18.28 -0.30 11.35
C TYR A 132 19.64 -0.35 10.61
N LEU A 133 19.89 0.57 9.67
CA LEU A 133 21.05 0.54 8.77
C LEU A 133 22.03 1.69 9.03
N ASN A 134 22.06 2.20 10.26
CA ASN A 134 22.82 3.40 10.65
C ASN A 134 24.35 3.21 10.57
N GLU A 135 24.81 1.97 10.42
CA GLU A 135 26.22 1.58 10.38
C GLU A 135 26.87 1.66 8.99
N PHE A 136 26.07 1.90 7.94
CA PHE A 136 26.56 1.95 6.57
C PHE A 136 26.79 3.41 6.12
N LYS A 137 27.95 3.66 5.51
CA LYS A 137 28.27 4.95 4.88
C LYS A 137 27.44 5.18 3.61
N GLU A 138 27.11 4.09 2.91
CA GLU A 138 26.41 4.09 1.64
C GLU A 138 25.44 2.91 1.58
N ILE A 139 24.20 3.17 1.16
CA ILE A 139 23.16 2.15 1.00
C ILE A 139 22.67 2.20 -0.45
N HIS A 140 22.78 1.06 -1.15
CA HIS A 140 22.24 0.89 -2.50
C HIS A 140 20.87 0.23 -2.46
N PHE A 141 19.86 0.89 -3.02
CA PHE A 141 18.53 0.34 -3.19
C PHE A 141 18.25 0.03 -4.66
N PHE A 142 17.69 -1.15 -4.93
CA PHE A 142 17.25 -1.61 -6.25
C PHE A 142 15.74 -1.87 -6.19
N GLY A 143 14.97 -1.28 -7.11
CA GLY A 143 13.53 -1.47 -7.18
C GLY A 143 12.97 -1.17 -8.57
N ASP A 144 11.90 -1.89 -8.91
CA ASP A 144 11.16 -1.80 -10.18
C ASP A 144 10.16 -0.64 -10.23
N LYS A 145 9.57 -0.27 -9.08
CA LYS A 145 8.60 0.83 -8.94
C LYS A 145 9.17 1.97 -8.10
N THR A 146 10.12 2.71 -8.66
CA THR A 146 10.82 3.82 -7.97
C THR A 146 10.42 5.22 -8.45
N TYR A 147 9.49 5.31 -9.39
CA TYR A 147 8.94 6.58 -9.85
C TYR A 147 7.98 7.18 -8.83
N LYS A 148 7.88 8.51 -8.78
CA LYS A 148 6.86 9.21 -7.99
C LYS A 148 5.49 8.81 -8.54
N LEU A 149 4.62 8.27 -7.70
CA LEU A 149 3.21 8.18 -8.05
C LEU A 149 2.68 9.61 -8.24
N PRO A 150 1.97 9.91 -9.34
CA PRO A 150 1.36 11.22 -9.50
C PRO A 150 0.41 11.47 -8.33
N ALA A 151 0.51 12.65 -7.71
CA ALA A 151 -0.49 13.09 -6.75
C ALA A 151 -1.88 13.01 -7.41
N PRO A 152 -2.96 12.67 -6.68
CA PRO A 152 -4.29 12.63 -7.26
C PRO A 152 -4.67 14.04 -7.73
N THR A 153 -4.51 14.30 -9.03
CA THR A 153 -4.97 15.52 -9.67
C THR A 153 -6.47 15.37 -9.90
N THR A 154 -7.23 16.21 -9.23
CA THR A 154 -8.61 16.56 -9.57
C THR A 154 -8.79 16.69 -11.09
N ARG A 155 -9.75 15.92 -11.63
CA ARG A 155 -10.46 16.08 -12.92
C ARG A 155 -9.60 16.53 -14.12
N CYS A 156 -9.36 15.62 -15.06
CA CYS A 156 -9.25 16.00 -16.47
C CYS A 156 -10.54 15.60 -17.20
N SER A 157 -11.24 16.61 -17.69
CA SER A 157 -12.32 16.51 -18.67
C SER A 157 -11.78 16.01 -20.00
N SER A 158 -12.62 15.27 -20.72
CA SER A 158 -12.47 14.74 -22.07
C SER A 158 -11.77 15.67 -23.07
N ALA A 159 -10.54 15.32 -23.44
CA ALA A 159 -9.96 15.44 -24.79
C ALA A 159 -8.63 14.66 -24.79
N ASP A 160 -8.28 14.05 -25.93
CA ASP A 160 -7.00 13.41 -26.25
C ASP A 160 -6.80 11.94 -25.84
N LEU A 161 -7.67 11.09 -26.40
CA LEU A 161 -7.38 9.69 -26.71
C LEU A 161 -6.55 9.61 -28.01
N SER A 162 -5.23 9.78 -27.96
CA SER A 162 -4.40 9.48 -29.16
C SER A 162 -2.96 9.01 -28.91
N SER A 163 -2.59 8.55 -27.72
CA SER A 163 -1.25 7.98 -27.50
C SER A 163 -1.26 6.79 -26.54
N CYS A 164 -2.01 5.74 -26.90
CA CYS A 164 -1.74 4.39 -26.38
C CYS A 164 -1.00 3.61 -27.48
N GLN A 165 0.31 3.84 -27.59
CA GLN A 165 1.20 2.88 -28.24
C GLN A 165 1.88 2.06 -27.15
N SER A 166 1.77 0.75 -27.34
CA SER A 166 2.34 -0.32 -26.54
C SER A 166 3.86 -0.28 -26.59
N ASP A 167 4.50 0.15 -25.50
CA ASP A 167 5.93 0.04 -25.36
C ASP A 167 6.29 -1.02 -24.31
N HIS A 168 6.78 -2.16 -24.79
CA HIS A 168 7.72 -3.01 -24.06
C HIS A 168 8.98 -2.18 -23.74
N GLN A 169 8.94 -1.39 -22.67
CA GLN A 169 10.12 -0.69 -22.16
C GLN A 169 10.84 -1.57 -21.14
N THR A 170 12.08 -1.91 -21.52
CA THR A 170 13.19 -2.37 -20.71
C THR A 170 13.08 -1.96 -19.24
N ILE A 171 13.15 -2.95 -18.34
CA ILE A 171 13.21 -2.76 -16.88
C ILE A 171 14.49 -1.97 -16.57
N VAL A 172 14.38 -0.65 -16.42
CA VAL A 172 15.48 0.17 -15.91
C VAL A 172 15.57 -0.06 -14.40
N GLN A 173 16.59 -0.81 -13.96
CA GLN A 173 16.92 -0.91 -12.55
C GLN A 173 17.51 0.43 -12.08
N ASN A 174 16.70 1.28 -11.47
CA ASN A 174 17.21 2.52 -10.88
C ASN A 174 17.99 2.21 -9.60
N LYS A 175 19.29 2.53 -9.60
CA LYS A 175 20.17 2.44 -8.44
C LYS A 175 20.11 3.75 -7.67
N PHE A 176 19.63 3.71 -6.42
CA PHE A 176 19.66 4.86 -5.52
C PHE A 176 20.78 4.72 -4.51
N VAL A 177 21.49 5.83 -4.27
CA VAL A 177 22.49 5.95 -3.21
C VAL A 177 21.96 6.88 -2.12
N PHE A 178 21.97 6.38 -0.89
CA PHE A 178 21.75 7.18 0.31
C PHE A 178 23.10 7.44 1.00
N SER A 179 23.48 8.71 1.14
CA SER A 179 24.64 9.15 1.94
C SER A 179 24.16 9.86 3.21
N THR A 180 24.88 9.65 4.32
CA THR A 180 24.58 10.25 5.63
C THR A 180 25.29 11.61 5.79
N PRO A 181 24.68 12.61 6.48
CA PRO A 181 23.33 12.64 7.05
C PRO A 181 22.27 13.08 6.01
N PRO A 182 21.00 12.66 6.14
CA PRO A 182 20.08 12.49 5.02
C PRO A 182 19.65 13.83 4.44
N ARG A 183 20.22 14.24 3.30
CA ARG A 183 19.75 15.44 2.59
C ARG A 183 19.55 15.31 1.08
N MET A 184 20.01 14.25 0.41
CA MET A 184 19.74 14.10 -1.04
C MET A 184 19.62 12.64 -1.46
N LEU A 185 18.54 12.32 -2.18
CA LEU A 185 18.53 11.22 -3.13
C LEU A 185 19.35 11.68 -4.34
N THR A 186 20.41 10.95 -4.69
CA THR A 186 21.07 11.09 -6.00
C THR A 186 20.75 9.87 -6.84
N LEU A 187 20.17 10.10 -8.02
CA LEU A 187 20.04 9.10 -9.07
C LEU A 187 21.44 8.82 -9.61
N LEU A 188 21.84 7.55 -9.69
CA LEU A 188 23.03 7.19 -10.47
C LEU A 188 22.58 6.83 -11.88
N GLU A 189 23.15 7.50 -12.87
CA GLU A 189 23.09 7.14 -14.30
C GLU A 189 23.90 5.86 -14.58
#